data_AF-A0A2V4P6R2-F1
#
_entry.id   AF-A0A2V4P6R2-F1
#
_cell.length_a   1.000
_cell.length_b   1.000
_cell.length_c   1.000
_cell.angle_alpha   90.00
_cell.angle_beta   90.00
_cell.angle_gamma   90.00
#
_symmetry.space_group_name_H-M   'P 1'
#
loop_
_entity.id
_entity.type
_entity.pdbx_description
1 polymer ?
#
loop_
_entity_poly.entity_id
_entity_poly.type
_entity_poly.pdbx_seq_one_letter_code
_entity_poly.pdbx_strand_id
1 'polypeptide(L)'
;MMKLPLRLSFGCLLVMSFSATAKSYDFIQEHLEQAFSSSVVLSDSDVFTAGFNNFDPNDWFKTDNDNLGTPESIENRKKYKSSTLPITLALSEEEAYHQHQLFFRLSASVIDDELSIANMPGETERYRQSVLGGAIFYRYQYRLTDHWTLTPAIGTHLLYYRNTVTYNNPQFKMLFSPLDGLLVNTYAWANLVETNLKIQYEEEKSWGRWKASSAWHYFGGYGWGKANNGEVGNPEGWYIANTLTGVYDFTQLGRSVQSIYGSIKRVDVGSTPQEPLGTSNYYEASFGWLMTPPFEMELVDNIGLGLTFNYGSAFKGGSIVLFFNQD
;
A
#
# COMPACT_ATOMS: atom_id res chain seq x y z
N MET A 1 3.57 58.85 51.88
CA MET A 1 2.39 59.14 51.03
C MET A 1 2.93 59.34 49.62
N MET A 2 2.62 58.54 48.60
CA MET A 2 1.32 58.08 48.14
C MET A 2 1.54 56.76 47.36
N LYS A 3 0.89 55.67 47.77
CA LYS A 3 0.89 54.39 47.04
C LYS A 3 -0.13 54.50 45.91
N LEU A 4 0.29 54.34 44.66
CA LEU A 4 -0.61 54.18 43.51
C LEU A 4 -0.83 52.68 43.27
N PRO A 5 -2.07 52.17 43.24
CA PRO A 5 -2.32 50.77 42.93
C PRO A 5 -2.39 50.56 41.42
N LEU A 6 -1.50 49.73 40.88
CA LEU A 6 -1.59 49.22 39.51
C LEU A 6 -2.62 48.07 39.51
N ARG A 7 -3.84 48.34 39.05
CA ARG A 7 -4.82 47.29 38.74
C ARG A 7 -4.59 46.83 37.30
N LEU A 8 -4.00 45.65 37.11
CA LEU A 8 -4.05 44.93 35.84
C LEU A 8 -5.46 44.34 35.69
N SER A 9 -6.28 44.89 34.79
CA SER A 9 -7.45 44.17 34.28
C SER A 9 -6.99 43.27 33.13
N PHE A 10 -7.07 41.96 33.32
CA PHE A 10 -6.99 40.97 32.24
C PHE A 10 -8.20 41.16 31.33
N GLY A 11 -8.06 41.95 30.28
CA GLY A 11 -9.00 41.98 29.17
C GLY A 11 -8.74 40.75 28.31
N CYS A 12 -9.60 39.73 28.41
CA CYS A 12 -9.70 38.66 27.42
C CYS A 12 -9.99 39.29 26.06
N LEU A 13 -8.97 39.44 25.23
CA LEU A 13 -9.14 39.56 23.78
C LEU A 13 -9.64 38.21 23.29
N LEU A 14 -10.97 38.08 23.22
CA LEU A 14 -11.64 37.07 22.41
C LEU A 14 -11.20 37.32 20.97
N VAL A 15 -10.17 36.61 20.53
CA VAL A 15 -9.88 36.43 19.12
C VAL A 15 -11.06 35.65 18.58
N MET A 16 -12.02 36.36 17.99
CA MET A 16 -12.99 35.73 17.10
C MET A 16 -12.21 35.26 15.88
N SER A 17 -11.77 34.00 15.93
CA SER A 17 -11.33 33.28 14.75
C SER A 17 -12.54 33.21 13.83
N PHE A 18 -12.60 34.12 12.86
CA PHE A 18 -13.42 33.92 11.69
C PHE A 18 -12.84 32.69 10.98
N SER A 19 -13.50 31.54 11.13
CA SER A 19 -13.28 30.42 10.23
C SER A 19 -13.68 30.91 8.85
N ALA A 20 -12.69 31.35 8.06
CA ALA A 20 -12.87 31.40 6.62
C ALA A 20 -13.12 29.95 6.23
N THR A 21 -14.36 29.60 5.88
CA THR A 21 -14.66 28.30 5.27
C THR A 21 -13.89 28.29 3.96
N ALA A 22 -12.73 27.65 3.98
CA ALA A 22 -12.03 27.33 2.76
C ALA A 22 -13.00 26.50 1.93
N LYS A 23 -13.21 26.89 0.67
CA LYS A 23 -14.09 26.15 -0.22
C LYS A 23 -13.43 24.79 -0.48
N SER A 24 -13.89 23.76 0.21
CA SER A 24 -13.52 22.37 -0.06
C SER A 24 -14.42 21.80 -1.15
N TYR A 25 -13.92 20.78 -1.82
CA TYR A 25 -14.60 20.08 -2.89
C TYR A 25 -14.62 18.60 -2.57
N ASP A 26 -15.80 18.02 -2.42
CA ASP A 26 -15.99 16.63 -1.99
C ASP A 26 -15.29 15.63 -2.93
N PHE A 27 -15.35 15.86 -4.24
CA PHE A 27 -14.69 14.98 -5.22
C PHE A 27 -13.16 14.98 -5.09
N ILE A 28 -12.54 16.09 -4.64
CA ILE A 28 -11.08 16.15 -4.42
C ILE A 28 -10.74 15.39 -3.13
N GLN A 29 -11.57 15.55 -2.10
CA GLN A 29 -11.43 14.82 -0.86
C GLN A 29 -11.52 13.30 -1.12
N GLU A 30 -12.55 12.86 -1.82
CA GLU A 30 -12.76 11.46 -2.21
C GLU A 30 -11.57 10.90 -2.99
N HIS A 31 -11.07 11.64 -3.99
CA HIS A 31 -9.87 11.24 -4.75
C HIS A 31 -8.63 11.07 -3.85
N LEU A 32 -8.42 11.96 -2.89
CA LEU A 32 -7.29 11.88 -1.95
C LEU A 32 -7.46 10.72 -0.97
N GLU A 33 -8.66 10.52 -0.43
CA GLU A 33 -8.98 9.38 0.44
C GLU A 33 -8.77 8.04 -0.30
N GLN A 34 -9.18 7.94 -1.56
CA GLN A 34 -8.91 6.78 -2.43
C GLN A 34 -7.42 6.57 -2.67
N ALA A 35 -6.66 7.63 -2.95
CA ALA A 35 -5.22 7.53 -3.17
C ALA A 35 -4.48 7.05 -1.90
N PHE A 36 -4.84 7.54 -0.71
CA PHE A 36 -4.21 7.11 0.54
C PHE A 36 -4.61 5.70 0.93
N SER A 37 -5.91 5.39 0.93
CA SER A 37 -6.45 4.10 1.34
C SER A 37 -5.98 2.95 0.43
N SER A 38 -5.99 3.13 -0.89
CA SER A 38 -5.44 2.15 -1.83
C SER A 38 -3.93 1.97 -1.67
N SER A 39 -3.19 3.04 -1.36
CA SER A 39 -1.75 2.93 -1.11
C SER A 39 -1.44 2.10 0.13
N VAL A 40 -2.29 2.09 1.16
CA VAL A 40 -2.12 1.18 2.32
C VAL A 40 -2.22 -0.27 1.85
N VAL A 41 -3.30 -0.62 1.13
CA VAL A 41 -3.56 -1.98 0.64
C VAL A 41 -2.46 -2.45 -0.33
N LEU A 42 -2.11 -1.63 -1.32
CA LEU A 42 -1.13 -1.96 -2.36
C LEU A 42 0.32 -1.95 -1.86
N SER A 43 0.56 -1.39 -0.68
CA SER A 43 1.86 -1.47 -0.02
C SER A 43 2.04 -2.75 0.78
N ASP A 44 0.97 -3.48 1.08
CA ASP A 44 1.08 -4.72 1.84
C ASP A 44 1.47 -5.89 0.93
N SER A 45 2.65 -6.47 1.15
CA SER A 45 3.14 -7.63 0.40
C SER A 45 2.29 -8.89 0.63
N ASP A 46 1.57 -8.98 1.76
CA ASP A 46 0.63 -10.07 1.99
C ASP A 46 -0.58 -9.96 1.04
N VAL A 47 -0.80 -8.78 0.43
CA VAL A 47 -2.02 -8.43 -0.31
C VAL A 47 -1.77 -8.16 -1.80
N PHE A 48 -0.68 -7.47 -2.14
CA PHE A 48 -0.34 -7.12 -3.51
C PHE A 48 1.15 -7.23 -3.76
N THR A 49 1.52 -7.94 -4.82
CA THR A 49 2.92 -8.02 -5.25
C THR A 49 3.16 -7.16 -6.49
N ALA A 50 3.91 -6.08 -6.32
CA ALA A 50 4.29 -5.19 -7.42
C ALA A 50 5.48 -5.76 -8.20
N GLY A 51 5.30 -5.99 -9.50
CA GLY A 51 6.38 -6.43 -10.38
C GLY A 51 7.03 -5.32 -11.18
N PHE A 52 8.22 -5.62 -11.72
CA PHE A 52 9.00 -4.68 -12.52
C PHE A 52 8.80 -4.85 -14.03
N ASN A 53 8.12 -5.92 -14.45
CA ASN A 53 7.75 -6.16 -15.84
C ASN A 53 6.37 -6.83 -15.90
N ASN A 54 5.49 -6.37 -16.80
CA ASN A 54 4.09 -6.77 -16.86
C ASN A 54 3.78 -7.46 -18.19
N PHE A 55 2.90 -8.46 -18.16
CA PHE A 55 2.48 -9.22 -19.34
C PHE A 55 1.00 -9.62 -19.25
N ASP A 56 0.39 -9.94 -20.39
CA ASP A 56 -0.97 -10.48 -20.45
C ASP A 56 -0.94 -12.00 -20.27
N PRO A 57 -1.56 -12.56 -19.21
CA PRO A 57 -1.62 -14.01 -19.02
C PRO A 57 -2.41 -14.73 -20.13
N ASN A 58 -3.34 -14.06 -20.81
CA ASN A 58 -4.11 -14.64 -21.91
C ASN A 58 -3.20 -15.08 -23.07
N ASP A 59 -2.13 -14.33 -23.35
CA ASP A 59 -1.14 -14.66 -24.37
C ASP A 59 -0.39 -15.97 -24.08
N TRP A 60 -0.19 -16.27 -22.79
CA TRP A 60 0.55 -17.44 -22.33
C TRP A 60 -0.36 -18.66 -22.20
N PHE A 61 -1.54 -18.48 -21.59
CA PHE A 61 -2.49 -19.55 -21.35
C PHE A 61 -3.37 -19.87 -22.56
N LYS A 62 -3.32 -19.05 -23.63
CA LYS A 62 -4.14 -19.18 -24.84
C LYS A 62 -5.63 -19.15 -24.50
N THR A 63 -6.03 -18.13 -23.76
CA THR A 63 -7.41 -17.89 -23.29
C THR A 63 -7.87 -16.50 -23.70
N ASP A 64 -9.19 -16.27 -23.70
CA ASP A 64 -9.81 -14.94 -23.91
C ASP A 64 -10.57 -14.52 -22.64
N ASN A 65 -9.96 -14.70 -21.47
CA ASN A 65 -10.61 -14.46 -20.18
C ASN A 65 -10.33 -13.04 -19.69
N ASP A 66 -11.34 -12.18 -19.78
CA ASP A 66 -11.23 -10.79 -19.34
C ASP A 66 -10.83 -10.65 -17.86
N ASN A 67 -11.09 -11.63 -17.00
CA ASN A 67 -10.70 -11.55 -15.59
C ASN A 67 -9.21 -11.88 -15.36
N LEU A 68 -8.53 -12.51 -16.33
CA LEU A 68 -7.08 -12.74 -16.29
C LEU A 68 -6.28 -11.52 -16.77
N GLY A 69 -6.84 -10.74 -17.69
CA GLY A 69 -6.18 -9.60 -18.31
C GLY A 69 -7.07 -8.94 -19.38
N THR A 70 -7.01 -7.62 -19.48
CA THR A 70 -7.53 -6.85 -20.62
C THR A 70 -6.48 -5.85 -21.09
N PRO A 71 -6.53 -5.35 -22.33
CA PRO A 71 -5.61 -4.31 -22.79
C PRO A 71 -5.53 -3.11 -21.84
N GLU A 72 -6.68 -2.67 -21.32
CA GLU A 72 -6.81 -1.60 -20.33
C GLU A 72 -6.11 -1.94 -19.00
N SER A 73 -6.32 -3.14 -18.44
CA SER A 73 -5.68 -3.52 -17.17
C SER A 73 -4.15 -3.65 -17.30
N ILE A 74 -3.68 -4.13 -18.46
CA ILE A 74 -2.25 -4.20 -18.78
C ILE A 74 -1.67 -2.79 -18.95
N GLU A 75 -2.40 -1.86 -19.56
CA GLU A 75 -2.02 -0.46 -19.63
C GLU A 75 -1.95 0.18 -18.23
N ASN A 76 -2.98 0.00 -17.40
CA ASN A 76 -3.02 0.48 -16.02
C ASN A 76 -1.84 -0.06 -15.20
N ARG A 77 -1.49 -1.35 -15.35
CA ARG A 77 -0.30 -1.94 -14.73
C ARG A 77 1.02 -1.32 -15.20
N LYS A 78 1.12 -0.84 -16.44
CA LYS A 78 2.32 -0.14 -16.94
C LYS A 78 2.44 1.27 -16.37
N LYS A 79 1.32 1.94 -16.17
CA LYS A 79 1.24 3.30 -15.58
C LYS A 79 1.52 3.28 -14.08
N TYR A 80 1.07 2.24 -13.39
CA TYR A 80 1.25 2.06 -11.95
C TYR A 80 2.58 1.36 -11.62
N LYS A 81 3.39 1.98 -10.77
CA LYS A 81 4.62 1.39 -10.23
C LYS A 81 4.56 1.46 -8.73
N SER A 82 4.81 0.34 -8.05
CA SER A 82 4.86 0.28 -6.59
C SER A 82 6.08 -0.50 -6.12
N SER A 83 6.59 -0.16 -4.95
CA SER A 83 7.64 -0.88 -4.26
C SER A 83 7.44 -0.76 -2.76
N THR A 84 7.67 -1.85 -2.05
CA THR A 84 7.58 -1.94 -0.59
C THR A 84 8.83 -2.59 -0.04
N LEU A 85 9.33 -2.09 1.09
CA LEU A 85 10.37 -2.70 1.89
C LEU A 85 9.84 -2.98 3.31
N PRO A 86 9.55 -4.24 3.66
CA PRO A 86 9.23 -4.65 5.03
C PRO A 86 10.51 -4.89 5.84
N ILE A 87 10.50 -4.46 7.11
CA ILE A 87 11.59 -4.66 8.06
C ILE A 87 11.00 -5.11 9.39
N THR A 88 11.47 -6.22 9.95
CA THR A 88 11.04 -6.71 11.27
C THR A 88 12.22 -6.65 12.24
N LEU A 89 12.00 -6.10 13.42
CA LEU A 89 12.93 -6.15 14.54
C LEU A 89 12.31 -6.98 15.67
N ALA A 90 12.95 -8.10 16.00
CA ALA A 90 12.57 -8.88 17.17
C ALA A 90 12.99 -8.15 18.46
N LEU A 91 12.06 -8.07 19.42
CA LEU A 91 12.30 -7.52 20.76
C LEU A 91 12.40 -8.64 21.83
N SER A 92 12.11 -9.87 21.43
CA SER A 92 12.22 -11.09 22.24
C SER A 92 13.22 -12.06 21.61
N GLU A 93 13.63 -13.08 22.37
CA GLU A 93 14.34 -14.24 21.84
C GLU A 93 13.48 -14.99 20.81
N GLU A 94 14.13 -15.61 19.83
CA GLU A 94 13.49 -16.28 18.71
C GLU A 94 12.68 -17.51 19.14
N GLU A 95 13.09 -18.22 20.19
CA GLU A 95 12.34 -19.38 20.69
C GLU A 95 11.24 -19.05 21.71
N ALA A 96 11.03 -17.76 22.02
CA ALA A 96 10.03 -17.36 23.00
C ALA A 96 8.60 -17.72 22.53
N TYR A 97 7.81 -18.33 23.42
CA TYR A 97 6.38 -18.60 23.17
C TYR A 97 5.55 -17.32 22.93
N HIS A 98 6.06 -16.20 23.45
CA HIS A 98 5.54 -14.86 23.32
C HIS A 98 6.61 -13.97 22.69
N GLN A 99 6.46 -13.63 21.41
CA GLN A 99 7.42 -12.76 20.74
C GLN A 99 6.84 -11.36 20.58
N HIS A 100 7.66 -10.38 20.90
CA HIS A 100 7.39 -8.98 20.67
C HIS A 100 8.20 -8.52 19.47
N GLN A 101 7.59 -7.78 18.55
CA GLN A 101 8.24 -7.34 17.32
C GLN A 101 7.86 -5.89 17.02
N LEU A 102 8.83 -5.12 16.49
CA LEU A 102 8.55 -3.88 15.77
C LEU A 102 8.63 -4.17 14.28
N PHE A 103 7.58 -3.83 13.56
CA PHE A 103 7.52 -3.99 12.11
C PHE A 103 7.43 -2.63 11.44
N PHE A 104 8.36 -2.38 10.52
CA PHE A 104 8.41 -1.17 9.72
C PHE A 104 8.11 -1.50 8.28
N ARG A 105 7.44 -0.58 7.59
CA ARG A 105 7.15 -0.70 6.17
C ARG A 105 7.45 0.62 5.50
N LEU A 106 8.32 0.62 4.49
CA LEU A 106 8.50 1.75 3.60
C LEU A 106 7.84 1.42 2.26
N SER A 107 7.11 2.37 1.69
CA SER A 107 6.42 2.17 0.41
C SER A 107 6.51 3.38 -0.49
N ALA A 108 6.49 3.13 -1.79
CA ALA A 108 6.44 4.16 -2.81
C ALA A 108 5.57 3.69 -3.96
N SER A 109 4.53 4.44 -4.29
CA SER A 109 3.69 4.23 -5.46
C SER A 109 3.72 5.45 -6.38
N VAL A 110 3.70 5.20 -7.69
CA VAL A 110 3.70 6.23 -8.73
C VAL A 110 2.71 5.82 -9.82
N ILE A 111 1.90 6.78 -10.25
CA ILE A 111 1.07 6.72 -11.45
C ILE A 111 1.62 7.76 -12.43
N ASP A 112 2.04 7.31 -13.61
CA ASP A 112 2.42 8.17 -14.74
C ASP A 112 1.36 8.00 -15.82
N ASP A 113 0.55 9.03 -16.04
CA ASP A 113 -0.63 9.00 -16.91
C ASP A 113 -0.74 10.31 -17.73
N GLU A 114 -1.80 10.40 -18.53
CA GLU A 114 -2.08 11.53 -19.39
C GLU A 114 -3.39 12.21 -19.00
N LEU A 115 -3.33 13.51 -18.72
CA LEU A 115 -4.48 14.37 -18.55
C LEU A 115 -5.06 14.69 -19.92
N SER A 116 -6.31 14.33 -20.16
CA SER A 116 -7.04 14.62 -21.39
C SER A 116 -8.31 15.42 -21.10
N ILE A 117 -8.80 16.15 -22.11
CA ILE A 117 -10.04 16.92 -22.02
C ILE A 117 -10.96 16.44 -23.14
N ALA A 118 -12.20 16.06 -22.80
CA ALA A 118 -13.15 15.50 -23.77
C ALA A 118 -13.35 16.37 -25.03
N ASN A 119 -13.27 17.69 -24.88
CA ASN A 119 -13.45 18.66 -25.96
C ASN A 119 -12.16 18.95 -26.76
N MET A 120 -11.03 18.31 -26.43
CA MET A 120 -9.74 18.44 -27.13
C MET A 120 -9.16 17.03 -27.41
N PRO A 121 -9.82 16.24 -28.27
CA PRO A 121 -9.39 14.87 -28.54
C PRO A 121 -8.01 14.85 -29.19
N GLY A 122 -7.11 14.02 -28.65
CA GLY A 122 -5.74 13.85 -29.14
C GLY A 122 -4.71 14.81 -28.55
N GLU A 123 -5.14 15.79 -27.75
CA GLU A 123 -4.24 16.65 -26.98
C GLU A 123 -4.23 16.20 -25.52
N THR A 124 -3.04 15.91 -24.99
CA THR A 124 -2.86 15.44 -23.62
C THR A 124 -1.68 16.15 -22.94
N GLU A 125 -1.71 16.19 -21.61
CA GLU A 125 -0.61 16.66 -20.79
C GLU A 125 -0.15 15.57 -19.84
N ARG A 126 1.15 15.49 -19.59
CA ARG A 126 1.67 14.51 -18.64
C ARG A 126 1.17 14.82 -17.23
N TYR A 127 0.51 13.83 -16.63
CA TYR A 127 0.06 13.83 -15.24
C TYR A 127 0.83 12.77 -14.47
N ARG A 128 1.52 13.18 -13.40
CA ARG A 128 2.21 12.26 -12.51
C ARG A 128 1.70 12.41 -11.09
N GLN A 129 1.35 11.29 -10.47
CA GLN A 129 0.94 11.18 -9.08
C GLN A 129 1.87 10.21 -8.34
N SER A 130 2.14 10.48 -7.06
CA SER A 130 2.92 9.58 -6.22
C SER A 130 2.44 9.60 -4.77
N VAL A 131 2.50 8.45 -4.12
CA VAL A 131 2.34 8.33 -2.66
C VAL A 131 3.60 7.68 -2.09
N LEU A 132 4.25 8.36 -1.14
CA LEU A 132 5.34 7.80 -0.34
C LEU A 132 4.81 7.48 1.05
N GLY A 133 5.11 6.29 1.56
CA GLY A 133 4.60 5.82 2.83
C GLY A 133 5.71 5.31 3.75
N GLY A 134 5.54 5.57 5.03
CA GLY A 134 6.26 4.91 6.10
C GLY A 134 5.27 4.44 7.16
N ALA A 135 5.42 3.21 7.64
CA ALA A 135 4.56 2.67 8.68
C ALA A 135 5.38 1.97 9.76
N ILE A 136 4.86 2.01 10.98
CA ILE A 136 5.41 1.32 12.14
C ILE A 136 4.29 0.59 12.86
N PHE A 137 4.56 -0.64 13.25
CA PHE A 137 3.63 -1.52 13.95
C PHE A 137 4.33 -2.17 15.12
N TYR A 138 3.62 -2.26 16.23
CA TYR A 138 3.94 -3.21 17.27
C TYR A 138 3.15 -4.50 17.02
N ARG A 139 3.86 -5.62 16.91
CA ARG A 139 3.30 -6.96 16.69
C ARG A 139 3.56 -7.82 17.91
N TYR A 140 2.56 -8.59 18.30
CA TYR A 140 2.68 -9.57 19.35
C TYR A 140 2.32 -10.94 18.81
N GLN A 141 3.30 -11.83 18.72
CA GLN A 141 3.12 -13.17 18.18
C GLN A 141 2.92 -14.14 19.34
N TYR A 142 1.74 -14.77 19.35
CA TYR A 142 1.34 -15.74 20.36
C TYR A 142 1.17 -17.11 19.69
N ARG A 143 2.06 -18.04 20.05
CA ARG A 143 2.00 -19.42 19.56
C ARG A 143 0.89 -20.17 20.30
N LEU A 144 -0.28 -20.34 19.69
CA LEU A 144 -1.40 -21.06 20.33
C LEU A 144 -1.08 -22.56 20.51
N THR A 145 -0.47 -23.17 19.50
CA THR A 145 0.01 -24.56 19.50
C THR A 145 1.31 -24.66 18.70
N ASP A 146 1.84 -25.84 18.50
CA ASP A 146 3.02 -26.04 17.63
C ASP A 146 2.78 -25.67 16.16
N HIS A 147 1.52 -25.53 15.75
CA HIS A 147 1.13 -25.23 14.37
C HIS A 147 0.40 -23.90 14.22
N TRP A 148 -0.31 -23.46 15.26
CA TRP A 148 -1.14 -22.26 15.20
C TRP A 148 -0.45 -21.07 15.86
N THR A 149 -0.41 -19.96 15.15
CA THR A 149 0.10 -18.68 15.63
C THR A 149 -0.95 -17.60 15.44
N LEU A 150 -1.13 -16.78 16.47
CA LEU A 150 -1.99 -15.61 16.48
C LEU A 150 -1.13 -14.35 16.64
N THR A 151 -1.25 -13.41 15.71
CA THR A 151 -0.45 -12.18 15.70
C THR A 151 -1.36 -10.95 15.61
N PRO A 152 -1.86 -10.43 16.74
CA PRO A 152 -2.40 -9.08 16.78
C PRO A 152 -1.29 -8.03 16.57
N ALA A 153 -1.63 -6.95 15.88
CA ALA A 153 -0.78 -5.78 15.78
C ALA A 153 -1.57 -4.48 15.79
N ILE A 154 -0.89 -3.42 16.20
CA ILE A 154 -1.37 -2.05 16.10
C ILE A 154 -0.22 -1.18 15.60
N GLY A 155 -0.54 -0.23 14.72
CA GLY A 155 0.47 0.63 14.13
C GLY A 155 -0.13 1.87 13.50
N THR A 156 0.74 2.62 12.83
CA THR A 156 0.35 3.81 12.09
C THR A 156 1.12 3.93 10.79
N HIS A 157 0.46 4.48 9.79
CA HIS A 157 1.02 4.90 8.51
C HIS A 157 1.14 6.42 8.48
N LEU A 158 2.25 6.93 7.95
CA LEU A 158 2.38 8.30 7.50
C LEU A 158 2.59 8.27 5.99
N LEU A 159 1.66 8.90 5.27
CA LEU A 159 1.64 8.91 3.81
C LEU A 159 1.79 10.34 3.29
N TYR A 160 2.57 10.50 2.23
CA TYR A 160 2.76 11.76 1.51
C TYR A 160 2.34 11.60 0.06
N TYR A 161 1.25 12.29 -0.30
CA TYR A 161 0.73 12.38 -1.66
C TYR A 161 1.30 13.61 -2.35
N ARG A 162 1.64 13.47 -3.62
CA ARG A 162 1.95 14.59 -4.51
C ARG A 162 1.49 14.29 -5.93
N ASN A 163 0.98 15.30 -6.62
CA ASN A 163 0.82 15.26 -8.06
C ASN A 163 1.48 16.46 -8.77
N THR A 164 1.76 16.28 -10.05
CA THR A 164 2.37 17.29 -10.92
C THR A 164 1.82 17.16 -12.34
N VAL A 165 1.51 18.31 -12.95
CA VAL A 165 1.14 18.45 -14.35
C VAL A 165 2.09 19.46 -15.00
N THR A 166 2.66 19.08 -16.15
CA THR A 166 3.47 20.00 -16.95
C THR A 166 2.62 20.48 -18.12
N TYR A 167 2.28 21.77 -18.17
CA TYR A 167 1.47 22.33 -19.25
C TYR A 167 2.34 22.76 -20.44
N ASN A 168 2.23 22.05 -21.55
CA ASN A 168 2.82 22.41 -22.84
C ASN A 168 1.81 23.15 -23.73
N ASN A 169 0.52 22.87 -23.56
CA ASN A 169 -0.60 23.42 -24.28
C ASN A 169 -1.19 24.63 -23.53
N PRO A 170 -1.27 25.82 -24.16
CA PRO A 170 -1.84 27.01 -23.56
C PRO A 170 -3.29 26.85 -23.07
N GLN A 171 -4.10 26.01 -23.73
CA GLN A 171 -5.48 25.77 -23.36
C GLN A 171 -5.59 24.96 -22.06
N PHE A 172 -4.77 23.91 -21.91
CA PHE A 172 -4.65 23.16 -20.66
C PHE A 172 -4.20 24.06 -19.52
N LYS A 173 -3.17 24.89 -19.76
CA LYS A 173 -2.71 25.86 -18.77
C LYS A 173 -3.85 26.79 -18.34
N MET A 174 -4.61 27.36 -19.28
CA MET A 174 -5.73 28.25 -18.97
C MET A 174 -6.81 27.57 -18.13
N LEU A 175 -7.14 26.30 -18.42
CA LEU A 175 -8.19 25.56 -17.74
C LEU A 175 -7.77 25.06 -16.34
N PHE A 176 -6.53 24.60 -16.19
CA PHE A 176 -6.07 23.94 -14.97
C PHE A 176 -5.24 24.82 -14.03
N SER A 177 -4.65 25.92 -14.48
CA SER A 177 -3.90 26.84 -13.58
C SER A 177 -4.75 27.35 -12.40
N PRO A 178 -6.06 27.61 -12.53
CA PRO A 178 -6.90 27.95 -11.38
C PRO A 178 -7.05 26.84 -10.34
N LEU A 179 -6.74 25.59 -10.72
CA LEU A 179 -6.78 24.41 -9.87
C LEU A 179 -5.39 24.03 -9.31
N ASP A 180 -4.34 24.80 -9.64
CA ASP A 180 -2.99 24.59 -9.12
C ASP A 180 -2.95 24.76 -7.59
N GLY A 181 -2.36 23.78 -6.91
CA GLY A 181 -2.37 23.70 -5.45
C GLY A 181 -3.68 23.20 -4.86
N LEU A 182 -4.78 23.20 -5.61
CA LEU A 182 -6.07 22.69 -5.16
C LEU A 182 -6.26 21.22 -5.54
N LEU A 183 -6.24 20.92 -6.84
CA LEU A 183 -6.42 19.57 -7.40
C LEU A 183 -5.13 19.07 -8.07
N VAL A 184 -4.48 19.94 -8.84
CA VAL A 184 -3.28 19.62 -9.63
C VAL A 184 -2.08 20.39 -9.06
N ASN A 185 -0.87 19.91 -9.33
CA ASN A 185 0.37 20.54 -8.83
C ASN A 185 0.31 20.79 -7.31
N THR A 186 -0.16 19.78 -6.58
CA THR A 186 -0.42 19.88 -5.14
C THR A 186 0.18 18.72 -4.35
N TYR A 187 0.05 18.81 -3.03
CA TYR A 187 0.48 17.79 -2.09
C TYR A 187 -0.49 17.66 -0.92
N ALA A 188 -0.53 16.47 -0.35
CA ALA A 188 -1.28 16.14 0.85
C ALA A 188 -0.49 15.14 1.69
N TRP A 189 -0.81 15.08 2.97
CA TRP A 189 -0.34 14.09 3.92
C TRP A 189 -1.55 13.38 4.50
N ALA A 190 -1.36 12.15 4.97
CA ALA A 190 -2.32 11.46 5.80
C ALA A 190 -1.61 10.66 6.88
N ASN A 191 -2.20 10.62 8.07
CA ASN A 191 -1.82 9.71 9.12
C ASN A 191 -2.98 8.77 9.42
N LEU A 192 -2.72 7.47 9.34
CA LEU A 192 -3.74 6.43 9.54
C LEU A 192 -3.28 5.53 10.67
N VAL A 193 -4.18 5.20 11.59
CA VAL A 193 -3.96 4.17 12.59
C VAL A 193 -4.52 2.87 12.02
N GLU A 194 -3.77 1.79 12.16
CA GLU A 194 -4.18 0.46 11.71
C GLU A 194 -4.14 -0.52 12.87
N THR A 195 -5.19 -1.33 12.99
CA THR A 195 -5.22 -2.54 13.80
C THR A 195 -5.29 -3.74 12.88
N ASN A 196 -4.50 -4.77 13.17
CA ASN A 196 -4.57 -6.02 12.43
C ASN A 196 -4.53 -7.26 13.32
N LEU A 197 -4.99 -8.36 12.74
CA LEU A 197 -4.98 -9.69 13.35
C LEU A 197 -4.64 -10.71 12.28
N LYS A 198 -3.51 -11.40 12.44
CA LYS A 198 -3.14 -12.55 11.59
C LYS A 198 -3.30 -13.85 12.36
N ILE A 199 -3.97 -14.81 11.75
CA ILE A 199 -4.04 -16.20 12.21
C ILE A 199 -3.27 -17.03 11.19
N GLN A 200 -2.32 -17.83 11.63
CA GLN A 200 -1.48 -18.65 10.77
C GLN A 200 -1.45 -20.09 11.28
N TYR A 201 -1.65 -21.03 10.37
CA TYR A 201 -1.32 -22.45 10.53
C TYR A 201 -0.06 -22.75 9.73
N GLU A 202 0.88 -23.47 10.31
CA GLU A 202 2.11 -23.90 9.66
C GLU A 202 2.44 -25.36 9.98
N GLU A 203 2.91 -26.07 8.96
CA GLU A 203 3.24 -27.48 9.06
C GLU A 203 4.44 -27.83 8.20
N GLU A 204 5.47 -28.34 8.88
CA GLU A 204 6.66 -28.91 8.27
C GLU A 204 6.37 -30.33 7.75
N LYS A 205 6.89 -30.63 6.56
CA LYS A 205 6.81 -31.92 5.88
C LYS A 205 8.20 -32.34 5.40
N SER A 206 8.34 -33.60 5.03
CA SER A 206 9.61 -34.13 4.51
C SER A 206 10.09 -33.47 3.21
N TRP A 207 9.20 -32.78 2.50
CA TRP A 207 9.48 -32.09 1.25
C TRP A 207 9.60 -30.56 1.42
N GLY A 208 9.42 -30.01 2.62
CA GLY A 208 9.39 -28.56 2.86
C GLY A 208 8.22 -28.20 3.77
N ARG A 209 7.64 -27.02 3.60
CA ARG A 209 6.58 -26.52 4.50
C ARG A 209 5.38 -25.96 3.74
N TRP A 210 4.23 -25.97 4.41
CA TRP A 210 3.07 -25.21 3.93
C TRP A 210 2.46 -24.39 5.06
N LYS A 211 1.89 -23.25 4.67
CA LYS A 211 1.29 -22.26 5.55
C LYS A 211 -0.09 -21.89 5.04
N ALA A 212 -1.06 -21.80 5.92
CA ALA A 212 -2.34 -21.16 5.65
C ALA A 212 -2.52 -20.00 6.61
N SER A 213 -2.93 -18.84 6.12
CA SER A 213 -3.16 -17.68 6.98
C SER A 213 -4.40 -16.89 6.59
N SER A 214 -4.94 -16.19 7.57
CA SER A 214 -6.00 -15.20 7.42
C SER A 214 -5.58 -13.94 8.17
N ALA A 215 -5.38 -12.84 7.45
CA ALA A 215 -4.93 -11.56 7.99
C ALA A 215 -6.03 -10.50 7.80
N TRP A 216 -6.43 -9.87 8.90
CA TRP A 216 -7.57 -8.95 8.96
C TRP A 216 -7.04 -7.58 9.35
N HIS A 217 -7.36 -6.57 8.55
CA HIS A 217 -6.83 -5.22 8.72
C HIS A 217 -7.97 -4.22 8.68
N TYR A 218 -7.94 -3.27 9.61
CA TYR A 218 -8.79 -2.09 9.60
C TYR A 218 -7.92 -0.86 9.86
N PHE A 219 -8.09 0.17 9.05
CA PHE A 219 -7.37 1.42 9.20
C PHE A 219 -8.29 2.62 9.00
N GLY A 220 -7.96 3.71 9.69
CA GLY A 220 -8.68 4.97 9.60
C GLY A 220 -7.77 6.11 10.05
N GLY A 221 -7.98 7.30 9.49
CA GLY A 221 -7.08 8.40 9.72
C GLY A 221 -7.63 9.75 9.29
N TYR A 222 -6.74 10.74 9.28
CA TYR A 222 -7.04 12.09 8.83
C TYR A 222 -5.93 12.57 7.89
N GLY A 223 -6.32 13.40 6.93
CA GLY A 223 -5.42 14.05 6.00
C GLY A 223 -5.25 15.54 6.26
N TRP A 224 -4.15 16.11 5.77
CA TRP A 224 -3.89 17.55 5.78
C TRP A 224 -2.96 17.93 4.63
N GLY A 225 -2.86 19.21 4.25
CA GLY A 225 -1.89 19.64 3.25
C GLY A 225 -2.32 20.87 2.47
N LYS A 226 -1.77 21.02 1.26
CA LYS A 226 -2.12 22.11 0.36
C LYS A 226 -3.36 21.77 -0.48
N ALA A 227 -3.48 20.50 -0.88
CA ALA A 227 -4.59 20.01 -1.68
C ALA A 227 -5.93 20.31 -1.01
N ASN A 228 -6.95 20.57 -1.82
CA ASN A 228 -8.31 20.90 -1.38
C ASN A 228 -8.39 21.98 -0.28
N ASN A 229 -7.47 22.95 -0.31
CA ASN A 229 -7.34 24.00 0.72
C ASN A 229 -7.14 23.46 2.16
N GLY A 230 -6.55 22.27 2.30
CA GLY A 230 -6.31 21.62 3.58
C GLY A 230 -7.34 20.56 3.97
N GLU A 231 -8.49 20.53 3.31
CA GLU A 231 -9.57 19.56 3.57
C GLU A 231 -9.33 18.26 2.78
N VAL A 232 -8.35 17.48 3.21
CA VAL A 232 -7.93 16.24 2.53
C VAL A 232 -8.84 15.05 2.83
N GLY A 233 -9.61 15.12 3.91
CA GLY A 233 -10.56 14.08 4.32
C GLY A 233 -10.02 13.11 5.36
N ASN A 234 -10.75 12.01 5.54
CA ASN A 234 -10.46 10.96 6.53
C ASN A 234 -10.39 9.60 5.84
N PRO A 235 -9.21 9.23 5.28
CA PRO A 235 -9.06 7.96 4.59
C PRO A 235 -9.33 6.79 5.57
N GLU A 236 -10.17 5.86 5.16
CA GLU A 236 -10.44 4.63 5.90
C GLU A 236 -10.51 3.42 4.97
N GLY A 237 -10.45 2.23 5.56
CA GLY A 237 -10.56 1.00 4.81
C GLY A 237 -10.35 -0.23 5.66
N TRP A 238 -10.74 -1.36 5.07
CA TRP A 238 -10.42 -2.66 5.62
C TRP A 238 -10.12 -3.64 4.50
N TYR A 239 -9.34 -4.66 4.84
CA TYR A 239 -9.10 -5.79 3.95
C TYR A 239 -8.85 -7.06 4.74
N ILE A 240 -9.19 -8.19 4.12
CA ILE A 240 -8.93 -9.53 4.62
C ILE A 240 -8.15 -10.28 3.55
N ALA A 241 -6.98 -10.79 3.92
CA ALA A 241 -6.15 -11.62 3.05
C ALA A 241 -6.13 -13.06 3.56
N ASN A 242 -6.62 -13.99 2.74
CA ASN A 242 -6.56 -15.42 3.00
C ASN A 242 -5.53 -16.03 2.06
N THR A 243 -4.46 -16.58 2.61
CA THR A 243 -3.28 -17.01 1.84
C THR A 243 -2.96 -18.47 2.14
N LEU A 244 -2.70 -19.25 1.09
CA LEU A 244 -2.12 -20.59 1.16
C LEU A 244 -0.78 -20.56 0.44
N THR A 245 0.27 -20.94 1.17
CA THR A 245 1.65 -20.93 0.72
C THR A 245 2.27 -22.31 0.86
N GLY A 246 3.08 -22.71 -0.13
CA GLY A 246 3.94 -23.89 -0.07
C GLY A 246 5.37 -23.54 -0.46
N VAL A 247 6.33 -24.09 0.28
CA VAL A 247 7.77 -23.95 0.03
C VAL A 247 8.38 -25.34 -0.06
N TYR A 248 9.13 -25.58 -1.15
CA TYR A 248 9.86 -26.82 -1.41
C TYR A 248 11.36 -26.53 -1.46
N ASP A 249 12.09 -27.01 -0.46
CA ASP A 249 13.55 -26.87 -0.38
C ASP A 249 14.21 -28.02 -1.14
N PHE A 250 14.97 -27.70 -2.20
CA PHE A 250 15.44 -28.72 -3.14
C PHE A 250 16.96 -28.89 -3.19
N THR A 251 17.72 -27.88 -2.79
CA THR A 251 19.17 -28.01 -2.67
C THR A 251 19.77 -26.96 -1.74
N GLN A 252 20.95 -27.26 -1.21
CA GLN A 252 21.78 -26.31 -0.47
C GLN A 252 23.09 -26.10 -1.23
N LEU A 253 23.33 -24.87 -1.69
CA LEU A 253 24.54 -24.47 -2.41
C LEU A 253 25.40 -23.60 -1.47
N GLY A 254 26.39 -24.23 -0.84
CA GLY A 254 27.20 -23.57 0.18
C GLY A 254 26.35 -23.22 1.41
N ARG A 255 26.21 -21.92 1.71
CA ARG A 255 25.35 -21.42 2.81
C ARG A 255 23.94 -21.04 2.34
N SER A 256 23.66 -21.11 1.04
CA SER A 256 22.39 -20.68 0.47
C SER A 256 21.46 -21.87 0.26
N VAL A 257 20.29 -21.84 0.89
CA VAL A 257 19.19 -22.78 0.64
C VAL A 257 18.45 -22.31 -0.60
N GLN A 258 18.16 -23.24 -1.49
CA GLN A 258 17.43 -23.00 -2.72
C GLN A 258 16.03 -23.62 -2.61
N SER A 259 15.02 -22.78 -2.80
CA SER A 259 13.64 -23.15 -2.57
C SER A 259 12.74 -22.73 -3.72
N ILE A 260 11.72 -23.53 -4.02
CA ILE A 260 10.61 -23.11 -4.86
C ILE A 260 9.46 -22.71 -3.96
N TYR A 261 8.87 -21.56 -4.23
CA TYR A 261 7.75 -20.97 -3.51
C TYR A 261 6.53 -20.89 -4.41
N GLY A 262 5.37 -21.25 -3.86
CA GLY A 262 4.08 -21.03 -4.48
C GLY A 262 3.09 -20.48 -3.46
N SER A 263 2.28 -19.51 -3.86
CA SER A 263 1.22 -18.94 -3.03
C SER A 263 -0.02 -18.68 -3.86
N ILE A 264 -1.19 -18.93 -3.26
CA ILE A 264 -2.47 -18.44 -3.73
C ILE A 264 -3.12 -17.64 -2.61
N LYS A 265 -3.70 -16.50 -2.96
CA LYS A 265 -4.42 -15.66 -2.00
C LYS A 265 -5.72 -15.14 -2.57
N ARG A 266 -6.70 -14.98 -1.69
CA ARG A 266 -7.92 -14.22 -1.91
C ARG A 266 -7.89 -13.00 -1.01
N VAL A 267 -8.13 -11.84 -1.59
CA VAL A 267 -8.18 -10.57 -0.89
C VAL A 267 -9.59 -10.01 -1.02
N ASP A 268 -10.25 -9.76 0.10
CA ASP A 268 -11.50 -9.03 0.17
C ASP A 268 -11.19 -7.61 0.70
N VAL A 269 -11.76 -6.58 0.07
CA VAL A 269 -11.49 -5.16 0.38
C VAL A 269 -12.81 -4.41 0.56
N GLY A 270 -12.84 -3.41 1.43
CA GLY A 270 -14.04 -2.62 1.71
C GLY A 270 -13.79 -1.18 2.10
N SER A 271 -14.86 -0.38 1.99
CA SER A 271 -14.83 1.09 2.10
C SER A 271 -14.05 1.74 0.95
N THR A 272 -13.31 2.82 1.22
CA THR A 272 -12.64 3.66 0.21
C THR A 272 -11.70 2.93 -0.78
N PRO A 273 -10.95 1.86 -0.42
CA PRO A 273 -10.11 1.14 -1.37
C PRO A 273 -10.84 0.42 -2.52
N GLN A 274 -12.16 0.17 -2.41
CA GLN A 274 -12.89 -0.62 -3.42
C GLN A 274 -12.91 0.04 -4.80
N GLU A 275 -13.10 1.36 -4.85
CA GLU A 275 -13.17 2.10 -6.11
C GLU A 275 -11.86 2.07 -6.90
N PRO A 276 -10.69 2.45 -6.34
CA PRO A 276 -9.43 2.39 -7.07
C PRO A 276 -8.99 0.96 -7.43
N LEU A 277 -9.42 -0.05 -6.67
CA LEU A 277 -9.18 -1.46 -7.00
C LEU A 277 -10.18 -2.02 -8.02
N GLY A 278 -11.28 -1.31 -8.29
CA GLY A 278 -12.35 -1.71 -9.20
C GLY A 278 -13.08 -2.98 -8.78
N THR A 279 -12.97 -3.41 -7.53
CA THR A 279 -13.56 -4.66 -7.03
C THR A 279 -13.69 -4.68 -5.51
N SER A 280 -14.60 -5.51 -5.00
CA SER A 280 -14.68 -5.88 -3.58
C SER A 280 -13.79 -7.07 -3.22
N ASN A 281 -13.31 -7.83 -4.20
CA ASN A 281 -12.41 -8.96 -3.98
C ASN A 281 -11.59 -9.32 -5.23
N TYR A 282 -10.40 -9.88 -5.03
CA TYR A 282 -9.57 -10.41 -6.10
C TYR A 282 -8.72 -11.60 -5.63
N TYR A 283 -8.12 -12.28 -6.59
CA TYR A 283 -7.20 -13.39 -6.33
C TYR A 283 -5.81 -13.05 -6.86
N GLU A 284 -4.78 -13.49 -6.14
CA GLU A 284 -3.39 -13.43 -6.60
C GLU A 284 -2.74 -14.81 -6.46
N ALA A 285 -2.05 -15.24 -7.50
CA ALA A 285 -1.23 -16.44 -7.50
C ALA A 285 0.22 -16.05 -7.77
N SER A 286 1.15 -16.58 -6.98
CA SER A 286 2.57 -16.26 -7.04
C SER A 286 3.38 -17.54 -7.10
N PHE A 287 4.40 -17.58 -7.95
CA PHE A 287 5.34 -18.69 -8.05
C PHE A 287 6.74 -18.15 -8.24
N GLY A 288 7.72 -18.65 -7.50
CA GLY A 288 9.07 -18.12 -7.56
C GLY A 288 10.14 -19.09 -7.08
N TRP A 289 11.37 -18.73 -7.42
CA TRP A 289 12.57 -19.31 -6.85
C TRP A 289 13.10 -18.36 -5.79
N LEU A 290 13.35 -18.88 -4.58
CA LEU A 290 13.92 -18.16 -3.46
C LEU A 290 15.33 -18.68 -3.18
N MET A 291 16.20 -17.78 -2.75
CA MET A 291 17.50 -18.11 -2.18
C MET A 291 17.72 -17.34 -0.88
N THR A 292 18.28 -18.01 0.13
CA THR A 292 18.82 -17.30 1.28
C THR A 292 20.12 -16.59 0.88
N PRO A 293 20.38 -15.34 1.32
CA PRO A 293 21.60 -14.64 0.96
C PRO A 293 22.84 -15.44 1.37
N PRO A 294 23.90 -15.48 0.55
CA PRO A 294 25.12 -16.25 0.86
C PRO A 294 25.97 -15.63 1.98
N PHE A 295 25.56 -14.47 2.51
CA PHE A 295 26.16 -13.75 3.64
C PHE A 295 25.04 -13.24 4.55
N GLU A 296 25.29 -13.17 5.86
CA GLU A 296 24.30 -12.68 6.83
C GLU A 296 23.97 -11.22 6.53
N MET A 297 22.70 -10.97 6.18
CA MET A 297 22.12 -9.64 6.09
C MET A 297 21.03 -9.57 7.16
N GLU A 298 21.24 -8.78 8.22
CA GLU A 298 20.29 -8.67 9.35
C GLU A 298 18.86 -8.22 8.95
N LEU A 299 18.68 -7.73 7.72
CA LEU A 299 17.43 -7.18 7.22
C LEU A 299 16.83 -7.97 6.05
N VAL A 300 17.55 -8.98 5.53
CA VAL A 300 17.12 -9.74 4.34
C VAL A 300 17.31 -11.23 4.58
N ASP A 301 16.20 -11.94 4.77
CA ASP A 301 16.16 -13.38 5.05
C ASP A 301 16.21 -14.20 3.74
N ASN A 302 15.54 -13.72 2.70
CA ASN A 302 15.58 -14.33 1.37
C ASN A 302 15.33 -13.31 0.25
N ILE A 303 15.91 -13.62 -0.92
CA ILE A 303 15.67 -12.90 -2.17
C ILE A 303 15.21 -13.91 -3.21
N GLY A 304 14.26 -13.54 -4.04
CA GLY A 304 13.79 -14.41 -5.10
C GLY A 304 13.37 -13.70 -6.37
N LEU A 305 13.20 -14.49 -7.41
CA LEU A 305 12.62 -14.06 -8.68
C LEU A 305 11.43 -14.95 -8.97
N GLY A 306 10.33 -14.35 -9.41
CA GLY A 306 9.18 -15.14 -9.82
C GLY A 306 8.14 -14.38 -10.60
N LEU A 307 6.96 -14.98 -10.66
CA LEU A 307 5.81 -14.54 -11.41
C LEU A 307 4.63 -14.37 -10.46
N THR A 308 3.81 -13.37 -10.75
CA THR A 308 2.55 -13.14 -10.06
C THR A 308 1.44 -12.92 -11.04
N PHE A 309 0.27 -13.46 -10.76
CA PHE A 309 -0.94 -13.36 -11.56
C PHE A 309 -2.03 -12.79 -10.68
N ASN A 310 -2.62 -11.67 -11.08
CA ASN A 310 -3.77 -11.09 -10.40
C ASN A 310 -5.03 -11.29 -11.25
N TYR A 311 -6.12 -11.68 -10.60
CA TYR A 311 -7.38 -12.02 -11.23
C TYR A 311 -8.53 -11.24 -10.58
N GLY A 312 -9.30 -10.52 -11.39
CA GLY A 312 -10.55 -9.87 -10.95
C GLY A 312 -10.43 -8.47 -10.33
N SER A 313 -9.26 -7.83 -10.35
CA SER A 313 -9.10 -6.40 -9.96
C SER A 313 -8.88 -5.49 -11.18
N ALA A 314 -8.90 -4.17 -10.96
CA ALA A 314 -8.45 -3.17 -11.95
C ALA A 314 -6.99 -3.39 -12.38
N PHE A 315 -6.21 -4.05 -11.54
CA PHE A 315 -4.84 -4.49 -11.80
C PHE A 315 -4.81 -5.97 -12.18
N LYS A 316 -5.79 -6.56 -12.86
CA LYS A 316 -5.66 -7.94 -13.37
C LYS A 316 -4.55 -8.05 -14.43
N GLY A 317 -3.81 -9.16 -14.42
CA GLY A 317 -2.66 -9.38 -15.31
C GLY A 317 -1.50 -10.12 -14.65
N GLY A 318 -0.41 -10.32 -15.40
CA GLY A 318 0.80 -11.00 -14.96
C GLY A 318 1.96 -10.03 -14.73
N SER A 319 2.85 -10.34 -13.78
CA SER A 319 4.12 -9.61 -13.59
C SER A 319 5.28 -10.51 -13.23
N ILE A 320 6.49 -10.07 -13.58
CA ILE A 320 7.75 -10.58 -13.05
C ILE A 320 8.08 -9.77 -11.79
N VAL A 321 8.38 -10.45 -10.69
CA VAL A 321 8.56 -9.85 -9.36
C VAL A 321 9.90 -10.23 -8.76
N LEU A 322 10.46 -9.32 -7.97
CA LEU A 322 11.53 -9.62 -7.04
C LEU A 322 10.90 -9.83 -5.67
N PHE A 323 11.15 -10.99 -5.09
CA PHE A 323 10.71 -11.35 -3.76
C PHE A 323 11.77 -10.93 -2.75
N PHE A 324 11.33 -10.35 -1.64
CA PHE A 324 12.13 -10.07 -0.46
C PHE A 324 11.41 -10.63 0.76
N ASN A 325 12.14 -11.33 1.63
CA ASN A 325 11.67 -11.84 2.92
C ASN A 325 10.30 -12.54 2.82
N GLN A 326 10.17 -13.47 1.87
CA GLN A 326 8.98 -14.30 1.73
C GLN A 326 9.02 -15.45 2.73
N ASP A 327 7.97 -15.57 3.52
CA ASP A 327 7.80 -16.61 4.52
C ASP A 327 7.22 -17.91 3.95
#